data_AF-A0A969KMX9-F1
#
_entry.id   AF-A0A969KMX9-F1
#
_cell.length_a   1.000
_cell.length_b   1.000
_cell.length_c   1.000
_cell.angle_alpha   90.00
_cell.angle_beta   90.00
_cell.angle_gamma   90.00
#
_symmetry.space_group_name_H-M   'P 1'
#
loop_
_entity.id
_entity.type
_entity.pdbx_description
1 polymer ?
#
loop_
_entity_poly.entity_id
_entity_poly.type
_entity_poly.pdbx_seq_one_letter_code
_entity_poly.pdbx_strand_id
1 'polypeptide(L)'
;MDFRRDHFRTEYDFFICEYVVVELFKHKERLTELSHLSEDDLLRLLYRLLKRLEVYPERLLKPDSLAQAADLCAPVDVNDTVHVALALSLDGLLWTGDQVLQKGLRQQGFDRFFFPSGGG
;
A
#
# COMPACT_ATOMS: atom_id res chain seq x y z
N MET A 1 -8.99 29.29 -2.32
CA MET A 1 -10.23 28.85 -2.99
C MET A 1 -10.06 27.37 -3.26
N ASP A 2 -10.66 26.52 -2.42
CA ASP A 2 -10.42 25.08 -2.37
C ASP A 2 -11.57 24.35 -3.08
N PHE A 3 -11.50 24.28 -4.41
CA PHE A 3 -12.45 23.55 -5.25
C PHE A 3 -11.94 22.13 -5.45
N ARG A 4 -12.22 21.22 -4.51
CA ARG A 4 -12.31 19.75 -4.65
C ARG A 4 -12.43 19.09 -3.27
N ARG A 5 -13.62 19.11 -2.68
CA ARG A 5 -13.97 18.21 -1.58
C ARG A 5 -15.37 17.66 -1.81
N ASP A 6 -15.52 16.87 -2.87
CA ASP A 6 -16.69 16.02 -3.01
C ASP A 6 -16.62 14.89 -1.98
N HIS A 7 -17.66 14.83 -1.17
CA HIS A 7 -17.80 14.07 0.07
C HIS A 7 -17.96 12.57 -0.19
N PHE A 8 -16.86 11.87 -0.38
CA PHE A 8 -16.72 10.45 -0.04
C PHE A 8 -15.47 10.30 0.83
N ARG A 9 -15.49 10.88 2.03
CA ARG A 9 -14.43 10.67 3.02
C ARG A 9 -14.67 9.31 3.67
N THR A 10 -13.81 8.36 3.36
CA THR A 10 -13.53 7.25 4.27
C THR A 10 -13.00 7.85 5.58
N GLU A 11 -13.19 7.19 6.72
CA GLU A 11 -12.59 7.61 8.00
C GLU A 11 -11.06 7.51 8.01
N TYR A 12 -10.48 7.00 6.92
CA TYR A 12 -9.06 6.71 6.76
C TYR A 12 -8.50 7.42 5.54
N ASP A 13 -7.30 7.95 5.70
CA ASP A 13 -6.41 8.36 4.61
C ASP A 13 -5.53 7.16 4.24
N PHE A 14 -5.49 6.81 2.96
CA PHE A 14 -4.74 5.66 2.47
C PHE A 14 -3.50 6.10 1.71
N PHE A 15 -2.36 5.49 2.04
CA PHE A 15 -1.06 5.82 1.45
C PHE A 15 -0.49 4.60 0.74
N ILE A 16 0.17 4.83 -0.39
CA ILE A 16 0.96 3.82 -1.11
C ILE A 16 2.34 4.36 -1.46
N CYS A 17 3.31 3.49 -1.62
CA CYS A 17 4.62 3.85 -2.16
C CYS A 17 4.53 4.07 -3.69
N GLU A 18 5.35 4.95 -4.29
CA GLU A 18 5.45 5.10 -5.76
C GLU A 18 5.73 3.75 -6.46
N TYR A 19 6.48 2.87 -5.82
CA TYR A 19 6.77 1.50 -6.23
C TYR A 19 5.50 0.69 -6.54
N VAL A 20 4.43 0.87 -5.76
CA VAL A 20 3.15 0.20 -6.02
C VAL A 20 2.58 0.63 -7.37
N VAL A 21 2.70 1.91 -7.70
CA VAL A 21 2.24 2.46 -8.98
C VAL A 21 3.03 1.82 -10.13
N VAL A 22 4.36 1.71 -9.98
CA VAL A 22 5.23 1.06 -10.98
C VAL A 22 4.84 -0.42 -11.18
N GLU A 23 4.63 -1.16 -10.10
CA GLU A 23 4.22 -2.57 -10.19
C GLU A 23 2.83 -2.73 -10.83
N LEU A 24 1.87 -1.85 -10.52
CA LEU A 24 0.56 -1.86 -11.19
C LEU A 24 0.69 -1.71 -12.71
N PHE A 25 1.57 -0.82 -13.18
CA PHE A 25 1.81 -0.66 -14.62
C PHE A 25 2.54 -1.85 -15.23
N LYS A 26 3.54 -2.41 -14.53
CA LYS A 26 4.31 -3.58 -14.99
C LYS A 26 3.47 -4.84 -15.14
N HIS A 27 2.43 -4.99 -14.32
CA HIS A 27 1.56 -6.17 -14.31
C HIS A 27 0.21 -5.92 -14.98
N LYS A 28 0.03 -4.84 -15.75
CA LYS A 28 -1.28 -4.46 -16.32
C LYS A 28 -1.88 -5.56 -17.22
N GLU A 29 -1.05 -6.28 -17.97
CA GLU A 29 -1.48 -7.36 -18.86
C GLU A 29 -2.05 -8.52 -18.03
N ARG A 30 -1.32 -8.95 -16.99
CA ARG A 30 -1.78 -9.97 -16.05
C ARG A 30 -3.06 -9.56 -15.32
N LEU A 31 -3.17 -8.28 -14.93
CA LEU A 31 -4.38 -7.74 -14.31
C LEU A 31 -5.58 -7.78 -15.26
N THR A 32 -5.36 -7.51 -16.54
CA THR A 32 -6.40 -7.58 -17.59
C THR A 32 -6.90 -9.02 -17.73
N GLU A 33 -5.98 -9.98 -17.82
CA GLU A 33 -6.30 -11.41 -17.93
C GLU A 33 -7.13 -11.93 -16.74
N LEU A 34 -6.71 -11.58 -15.51
CA LEU A 34 -7.35 -12.07 -14.28
C LEU A 34 -8.67 -11.37 -13.96
N SER A 35 -8.83 -10.10 -14.36
CA SER A 35 -10.04 -9.34 -14.07
C SER A 35 -11.15 -9.54 -15.11
N HIS A 36 -10.81 -10.08 -16.28
CA HIS A 36 -11.70 -10.16 -17.45
C HIS A 36 -12.24 -8.80 -17.91
N LEU A 37 -11.57 -7.70 -17.54
CA LEU A 37 -11.89 -6.35 -17.99
C LEU A 37 -11.21 -6.06 -19.33
N SER A 38 -11.77 -5.11 -20.09
CA SER A 38 -11.03 -4.48 -21.17
C SER A 38 -9.87 -3.64 -20.59
N GLU A 39 -8.82 -3.40 -21.37
CA GLU A 39 -7.71 -2.53 -20.94
C GLU A 39 -8.24 -1.13 -20.53
N ASP A 40 -9.18 -0.57 -21.31
CA ASP A 40 -9.81 0.73 -21.01
C ASP A 40 -10.55 0.73 -19.67
N ASP A 41 -11.31 -0.33 -19.36
CA ASP A 41 -12.04 -0.46 -18.10
C ASP A 41 -11.10 -0.63 -16.91
N LEU A 42 -10.03 -1.42 -17.08
CA LEU A 42 -8.99 -1.59 -16.08
C LEU A 42 -8.30 -0.25 -15.79
N LEU A 43 -7.90 0.51 -16.82
CA LEU A 43 -7.28 1.81 -16.66
C LEU A 43 -8.21 2.82 -15.97
N ARG A 44 -9.52 2.81 -16.31
CA ARG A 44 -10.53 3.64 -15.63
C ARG A 44 -10.72 3.24 -14.17
N LEU A 45 -10.62 1.96 -13.85
CA LEU A 45 -10.69 1.46 -12.47
C LEU A 45 -9.44 1.90 -11.69
N LEU A 46 -8.25 1.64 -12.22
CA LEU A 46 -6.98 2.05 -11.60
C LEU A 46 -6.92 3.56 -11.39
N TYR A 47 -7.34 4.36 -12.35
CA TYR A 47 -7.43 5.82 -12.21
C TYR A 47 -8.34 6.25 -11.05
N ARG A 48 -9.51 5.62 -10.91
CA ARG A 48 -10.45 5.89 -9.81
C ARG A 48 -9.90 5.46 -8.46
N LEU A 49 -9.18 4.33 -8.41
CA LEU A 49 -8.51 3.84 -7.21
C LEU A 49 -7.38 4.79 -6.78
N LEU A 50 -6.47 5.12 -7.69
CA LEU A 50 -5.33 6.00 -7.40
C LEU A 50 -5.77 7.41 -6.96
N LYS A 51 -6.92 7.90 -7.44
CA LYS A 51 -7.49 9.16 -6.95
C LYS A 51 -7.90 9.18 -5.48
N ARG A 52 -8.01 8.02 -4.84
CA ARG A 52 -8.35 7.86 -3.41
C ARG A 52 -7.14 7.54 -2.55
N LEU A 53 -5.95 7.41 -3.15
CA LEU A 53 -4.71 7.06 -2.48
C LEU A 53 -3.76 8.25 -2.55
N GLU A 54 -3.03 8.49 -1.47
CA GLU A 54 -1.89 9.39 -1.47
C GLU A 54 -0.64 8.59 -1.85
N VAL A 55 -0.01 8.97 -2.95
CA VAL A 55 1.25 8.36 -3.40
C VAL A 55 2.41 9.05 -2.68
N TYR A 56 3.12 8.28 -1.85
CA TYR A 56 4.23 8.76 -1.05
C TYR A 56 5.57 8.42 -1.73
N PRO A 57 6.40 9.43 -2.06
CA PRO A 57 7.72 9.20 -2.64
C PRO A 57 8.67 8.51 -1.65
N GLU A 58 9.26 7.36 -2.02
CA GLU A 58 10.08 6.58 -1.09
C GLU A 58 11.35 7.33 -0.65
N ARG A 59 11.84 8.24 -1.50
CA ARG A 59 12.95 9.15 -1.16
C ARG A 59 12.66 10.07 0.04
N LEU A 60 11.41 10.20 0.45
CA LEU A 60 10.98 10.97 1.62
C LEU A 60 10.77 10.09 2.86
N LEU A 61 11.00 8.77 2.78
CA LEU A 61 10.92 7.90 3.94
C LEU A 61 12.03 8.25 4.93
N LYS A 62 11.70 8.20 6.21
CA LYS A 62 12.67 8.50 7.28
C LYS A 62 13.74 7.40 7.29
N PRO A 63 15.04 7.74 7.34
CA PRO A 63 16.12 6.75 7.40
C PRO A 63 15.94 5.74 8.54
N ASP A 64 15.52 6.20 9.72
CA ASP A 64 15.28 5.33 10.88
C ASP A 64 14.13 4.35 10.63
N SER A 65 13.06 4.81 9.97
CA SER A 65 11.95 3.94 9.59
C SER A 65 12.34 2.91 8.54
N LEU A 66 13.24 3.25 7.60
CA LEU A 66 13.80 2.31 6.63
C LEU A 66 14.67 1.26 7.30
N ALA A 67 15.56 1.67 8.22
CA ALA A 67 16.41 0.74 8.96
C ALA A 67 15.57 -0.23 9.80
N GLN A 68 14.62 0.29 10.57
CA GLN A 68 13.71 -0.53 11.36
C GLN A 68 12.88 -1.47 10.49
N ALA A 69 12.34 -0.99 9.37
CA ALA A 69 11.59 -1.84 8.45
C ALA A 69 12.45 -2.95 7.83
N ALA A 70 13.70 -2.66 7.48
CA ALA A 70 14.62 -3.65 6.94
C ALA A 70 14.89 -4.76 7.96
N ASP A 71 15.10 -4.41 9.23
CA ASP A 71 15.28 -5.39 10.31
C ASP A 71 14.03 -6.27 10.51
N LEU A 72 12.83 -5.66 10.46
CA LEU A 72 11.55 -6.38 10.56
C LEU A 72 11.31 -7.32 9.36
N CYS A 73 11.72 -6.90 8.16
CA CYS A 73 11.49 -7.62 6.90
C CYS A 73 12.57 -8.64 6.57
N ALA A 74 13.80 -8.51 7.10
CA ALA A 74 14.93 -9.39 6.81
C ALA A 74 14.64 -10.90 6.97
N PRO A 75 13.90 -11.37 7.98
CA PRO A 75 13.57 -12.80 8.12
C PRO A 75 12.32 -13.23 7.33
N VAL A 76 11.69 -12.33 6.56
CA VAL A 76 10.38 -12.55 5.91
C VAL A 76 10.49 -12.34 4.39
N ASP A 77 10.49 -11.07 3.95
CA ASP A 77 10.75 -10.64 2.58
C ASP A 77 11.26 -9.20 2.61
N VAL A 78 12.50 -9.01 2.16
CA VAL A 78 13.14 -7.69 2.11
C VAL A 78 12.46 -6.74 1.12
N ASN A 79 11.74 -7.26 0.12
CA ASN A 79 11.06 -6.43 -0.88
C ASN A 79 9.89 -5.63 -0.27
N ASP A 80 9.32 -6.10 0.85
CA ASP A 80 8.24 -5.42 1.56
C ASP A 80 8.71 -4.26 2.46
N THR A 81 10.03 -4.07 2.58
CA THR A 81 10.65 -3.06 3.46
C THR A 81 10.06 -1.67 3.24
N VAL A 82 9.85 -1.26 1.99
CA VAL A 82 9.36 0.10 1.68
C VAL A 82 7.91 0.31 2.14
N HIS A 83 7.10 -0.75 2.15
CA HIS A 83 5.70 -0.69 2.60
C HIS A 83 5.62 -0.59 4.13
N VAL A 84 6.46 -1.38 4.83
CA VAL A 84 6.58 -1.32 6.29
C VAL A 84 7.18 0.02 6.74
N ALA A 85 8.21 0.51 6.05
CA ALA A 85 8.85 1.79 6.32
C ALA A 85 7.89 2.97 6.15
N LEU A 86 6.98 2.90 5.17
CA LEU A 86 5.95 3.91 4.99
C LEU A 86 5.00 3.96 6.19
N ALA A 87 4.49 2.80 6.62
CA ALA A 87 3.62 2.70 7.79
C ALA A 87 4.32 3.25 9.05
N LEU A 88 5.60 2.93 9.26
CA LEU A 88 6.40 3.47 10.37
C LEU A 88 6.62 4.98 10.24
N SER A 89 6.95 5.48 9.05
CA SER A 89 7.26 6.90 8.81
C SER A 89 6.08 7.82 9.11
N LEU A 90 4.87 7.35 8.78
CA LEU A 90 3.60 8.05 8.94
C LEU A 90 2.91 7.79 10.28
N ASP A 91 3.49 6.94 11.14
CA ASP A 91 2.81 6.43 12.32
C ASP A 91 1.42 5.84 11.98
N GLY A 92 1.35 5.11 10.86
CA GLY A 92 0.14 4.50 10.32
C GLY A 92 -0.06 3.03 10.69
N LEU A 93 -1.04 2.41 10.02
CA LEU A 93 -1.31 0.97 10.08
C LEU A 93 -0.96 0.34 8.72
N LEU A 94 -0.33 -0.83 8.72
CA LEU A 94 -0.03 -1.56 7.50
C LEU A 94 -1.28 -2.31 7.01
N TRP A 95 -1.72 -2.04 5.79
CA TRP A 95 -2.78 -2.79 5.13
C TRP A 95 -2.18 -3.69 4.04
N THR A 96 -2.21 -5.00 4.27
CA THR A 96 -1.69 -6.00 3.32
C THR A 96 -2.54 -7.26 3.34
N GLY A 97 -2.74 -7.87 2.16
CA GLY A 97 -3.37 -9.18 2.02
C GLY A 97 -2.41 -10.35 2.24
N ASP A 98 -1.09 -10.10 2.34
CA ASP A 98 -0.08 -11.15 2.48
C ASP A 98 -0.04 -11.69 3.91
N GLN A 99 -0.52 -12.93 4.09
CA GLN A 99 -0.55 -13.60 5.39
C GLN A 99 0.84 -14.05 5.88
N VAL A 100 1.76 -14.34 4.96
CA VAL A 100 3.14 -14.72 5.30
C VAL A 100 3.86 -13.50 5.87
N LEU A 101 3.73 -12.35 5.20
CA LEU A 101 4.28 -11.08 5.68
C LEU A 101 3.70 -10.71 7.05
N GLN A 102 2.37 -10.74 7.21
CA GLN A 102 1.72 -10.43 8.49
C GLN A 102 2.25 -11.30 9.63
N LYS A 103 2.37 -12.61 9.41
CA LYS A 103 2.86 -13.55 10.43
C LYS A 103 4.33 -13.28 10.77
N GLY A 104 5.17 -13.08 9.74
CA GLY A 104 6.58 -12.79 9.92
C GLY A 104 6.81 -11.50 10.71
N LEU A 105 6.13 -10.42 10.34
CA LEU A 105 6.20 -9.13 11.03
C LEU A 105 5.74 -9.22 12.49
N ARG A 106 4.66 -9.96 12.78
CA ARG A 106 4.22 -10.21 14.17
C ARG A 106 5.26 -10.93 15.01
N GLN A 107 5.98 -11.90 14.42
CA GLN A 107 7.06 -12.60 15.11
C GLN A 107 8.25 -11.69 15.41
N GLN A 108 8.44 -10.63 14.61
CA GLN A 108 9.43 -9.58 14.84
C GLN A 108 8.91 -8.42 15.71
N GLY A 109 7.71 -8.53 16.28
CA GLY A 109 7.15 -7.53 17.20
C GLY A 109 6.38 -6.38 16.55
N PHE A 110 6.06 -6.47 15.26
CA PHE A 110 5.19 -5.50 14.59
C PHE A 110 3.72 -5.98 14.61
N ASP A 111 2.83 -5.19 15.19
CA ASP A 111 1.40 -5.53 15.40
C ASP A 111 0.42 -4.49 14.81
N ARG A 112 0.93 -3.47 14.14
CA ARG A 112 0.17 -2.33 13.62
C ARG A 112 -0.45 -2.61 12.26
N PHE A 113 -1.50 -3.42 12.23
CA PHE A 113 -2.20 -3.78 11.00
C PHE A 113 -3.58 -3.13 10.88
N PHE A 114 -3.94 -2.74 9.66
CA PHE A 114 -5.30 -2.32 9.33
C PHE A 114 -6.09 -3.51 8.77
N PHE A 115 -7.26 -3.76 9.36
CA PHE A 115 -8.23 -4.72 8.84
C PHE A 115 -9.55 -3.98 8.61
N PRO A 116 -10.01 -3.83 7.35
CA PRO A 116 -11.28 -3.16 7.08
C PRO A 116 -12.42 -3.93 7.75
N SER A 117 -13.24 -3.23 8.53
CA SER A 117 -14.39 -3.78 9.22
C SER A 117 -15.53 -4.00 8.21
N GLY A 118 -15.51 -5.13 7.48
CA GLY A 118 -16.60 -5.45 6.54
C GLY A 118 -16.21 -6.35 5.38
N GLY A 119 -15.76 -7.57 5.67
CA GLY A 119 -15.58 -8.63 4.66
C GLY A 119 -16.14 -9.95 5.16
N GLY A 120 -17.47 -10.02 5.23
CA GLY A 120 -18.25 -11.27 5.25
C GLY A 120 -18.97 -11.42 3.93
#